data_AF-A0A9D1MDG5-F1
#
_entry.id   AF-A0A9D1MDG5-F1
#
_cell.length_a   1.000
_cell.length_b   1.000
_cell.length_c   1.000
_cell.angle_alpha   90.00
_cell.angle_beta   90.00
_cell.angle_gamma   90.00
#
_symmetry.space_group_name_H-M   'P 1'
#
loop_
_entity.id
_entity.type
_entity.pdbx_description
1 polymer ?
#
loop_
_entity_poly.entity_id
_entity_poly.type
_entity_poly.pdbx_seq_one_letter_code
_entity_poly.pdbx_strand_id
1 'polypeptide(L)'
;MLKQGQRLSGKIFDSRVHSQNVTGKEKWLGYLLGPCGALLLNAVLATAYASWMMRLMSEIAGVLGREEDERRYAFYAERAKEAYQAIRRTPAYTLDTDRQAMLVRPLYLELLDETQKKFAENRLIEAMEHYRWRVGTGFLSTPFILGVLAKINPEYAYRLLENKEMPGWLFMPKTGATTIWESWEGTEAQGGIASLDHYSKGAVLGWVFSEMCGISVAGENKFRIAPVPGGSFTFAKVEYQSVYGKVSCGWERSEHGWKYRVCVPANTVAEIILPGGERYLANPGEHVFL
;
A
#
# COMPACT_ATOMS: atom_id res chain seq x y z
N MET A 1 37.79 2.29 31.89
CA MET A 1 38.58 1.38 31.04
C MET A 1 37.63 0.38 30.40
N LEU A 2 37.36 0.55 29.10
CA LEU A 2 36.59 -0.38 28.27
C LEU A 2 37.44 -1.63 27.98
N LYS A 3 36.88 -2.84 28.14
CA LYS A 3 37.45 -4.05 27.53
C LYS A 3 36.60 -4.44 26.32
N GLN A 4 37.31 -4.52 25.20
CA GLN A 4 36.88 -4.91 23.86
C GLN A 4 36.42 -6.38 23.78
N GLY A 5 35.52 -6.66 22.85
CA GLY A 5 35.65 -7.87 22.02
C GLY A 5 34.71 -9.04 22.30
N GLN A 6 33.39 -8.84 22.25
CA GLN A 6 32.49 -9.90 21.77
C GLN A 6 31.93 -9.48 20.41
N ARG A 7 32.55 -10.00 19.33
CA ARG A 7 31.94 -9.95 18.00
C ARG A 7 30.68 -10.81 18.05
N LEU A 8 29.52 -10.16 17.96
CA LEU A 8 28.25 -10.82 17.68
C LEU A 8 28.42 -11.61 16.37
N SER A 9 28.29 -12.94 16.44
CA SER A 9 28.47 -13.79 15.26
C SER A 9 27.40 -13.47 14.21
N GLY A 10 27.79 -13.41 12.94
CA GLY A 10 26.97 -12.97 11.80
C GLY A 10 25.72 -13.83 11.50
N LYS A 11 25.34 -14.77 12.37
CA LYS A 11 24.13 -15.59 12.23
C LYS A 11 22.85 -14.87 12.67
N ILE A 12 22.93 -13.78 13.44
CA ILE A 12 21.75 -13.05 13.93
C ILE A 12 21.13 -12.14 12.85
N PHE A 13 21.87 -11.84 11.78
CA PHE A 13 21.42 -10.94 10.70
C PHE A 13 21.16 -11.64 9.36
N ASP A 14 21.21 -12.98 9.32
CA ASP A 14 20.91 -13.73 8.10
C ASP A 14 19.39 -13.95 7.97
N SER A 15 18.74 -13.11 7.14
CA SER A 15 17.29 -13.16 6.88
C SER A 15 16.89 -14.23 5.87
N ARG A 16 17.82 -15.04 5.36
CA ARG A 16 17.54 -16.11 4.40
C ARG A 16 17.02 -17.34 5.13
N VAL A 17 15.92 -17.89 4.62
CA VAL A 17 15.43 -19.21 5.05
C VAL A 17 16.40 -20.27 4.53
N HIS A 18 17.27 -20.78 5.40
CA HIS A 18 18.07 -21.96 5.11
C HIS A 18 17.22 -23.21 5.34
N SER A 19 16.44 -23.59 4.32
CA SER A 19 15.86 -24.94 4.25
C SER A 19 16.94 -25.90 3.74
N GLN A 20 17.14 -27.04 4.42
CA GLN A 20 18.06 -28.10 3.97
C GLN A 20 17.64 -28.75 2.64
N ASN A 21 16.45 -28.44 2.12
CA ASN A 21 15.84 -29.11 0.97
C ASN A 21 15.77 -28.24 -0.31
N VAL A 22 16.49 -27.12 -0.40
CA VAL A 22 16.51 -26.34 -1.65
C VAL A 22 17.45 -27.00 -2.65
N THR A 23 16.89 -27.59 -3.70
CA THR A 23 17.65 -28.25 -4.76
C THR A 23 18.37 -27.23 -5.64
N GLY A 24 19.47 -27.65 -6.31
CA GLY A 24 20.27 -26.76 -7.15
C GLY A 24 19.50 -26.09 -8.30
N LYS A 25 18.40 -26.68 -8.77
CA LYS A 25 17.52 -26.11 -9.81
C LYS A 25 16.72 -24.91 -9.30
N GLU A 26 16.28 -24.91 -8.05
CA GLU A 26 15.53 -23.79 -7.45
C GLU A 26 16.44 -22.58 -7.20
N LYS A 27 17.71 -22.81 -6.85
CA LYS A 27 18.72 -21.75 -6.78
C LYS A 27 18.96 -21.08 -8.12
N TRP A 28 19.05 -21.88 -9.19
CA TRP A 28 19.29 -21.38 -10.54
C TRP A 28 18.06 -20.64 -11.12
N LEU A 29 16.85 -21.16 -10.90
CA LEU A 29 15.60 -20.52 -11.34
C LEU A 29 15.31 -19.22 -10.56
N GLY A 30 15.60 -19.19 -9.26
CA GLY A 30 15.55 -17.97 -8.44
C GLY A 30 16.60 -16.92 -8.84
N TYR A 31 17.74 -17.34 -9.40
CA TYR A 31 18.75 -16.44 -9.97
C TYR A 31 18.31 -15.87 -11.33
N LEU A 32 17.72 -16.70 -12.20
CA LEU A 32 17.28 -16.32 -13.55
C LEU A 32 16.08 -15.34 -13.53
N LEU A 33 15.20 -15.47 -12.54
CA LEU A 33 13.99 -14.65 -12.38
C LEU A 33 14.16 -13.50 -11.39
N GLY A 34 15.35 -13.35 -10.79
CA GLY A 34 15.59 -12.40 -9.70
C GLY A 34 14.69 -12.65 -8.47
N PRO A 35 14.57 -11.67 -7.54
CA PRO A 35 13.70 -11.79 -6.37
C PRO A 35 12.25 -12.19 -6.71
N CYS A 36 11.78 -11.91 -7.93
CA CYS A 36 10.46 -12.29 -8.44
C CYS A 36 10.28 -13.82 -8.60
N GLY A 37 11.33 -14.59 -8.88
CA GLY A 37 11.25 -16.05 -9.02
C GLY A 37 11.06 -16.80 -7.70
N ALA A 38 11.79 -16.39 -6.65
CA ALA A 38 11.60 -16.93 -5.31
C ALA A 38 10.21 -16.57 -4.73
N LEU A 39 9.66 -15.44 -5.18
CA LEU A 39 8.32 -14.97 -4.85
C LEU A 39 7.21 -15.78 -5.54
N LEU A 40 7.47 -16.35 -6.72
CA LEU A 40 6.55 -17.29 -7.42
C LEU A 40 6.46 -18.66 -6.72
N LEU A 41 7.51 -19.07 -5.99
CA LEU A 41 7.49 -20.27 -5.14
C LEU A 41 6.70 -20.06 -3.84
N ASN A 42 6.32 -18.81 -3.52
CA ASN A 42 5.50 -18.52 -2.37
C ASN A 42 4.02 -18.64 -2.74
N ALA A 43 3.41 -19.78 -2.38
CA ALA A 43 2.01 -20.08 -2.68
C ALA A 43 1.05 -18.97 -2.26
N VAL A 44 1.27 -18.36 -1.08
CA VAL A 44 0.44 -17.24 -0.61
C VAL A 44 0.54 -16.04 -1.56
N LEU A 45 1.75 -15.66 -1.97
CA LEU A 45 1.91 -14.52 -2.86
C LEU A 45 1.32 -14.79 -4.25
N ALA A 46 1.67 -15.94 -4.84
CA ALA A 46 1.22 -16.33 -6.17
C ALA A 46 -0.32 -16.38 -6.23
N THR A 47 -0.97 -17.02 -5.26
CA THR A 47 -2.44 -17.10 -5.21
C THR A 47 -3.10 -15.73 -5.03
N ALA A 48 -2.51 -14.84 -4.21
CA ALA A 48 -3.04 -13.48 -4.05
C ALA A 48 -3.05 -12.69 -5.37
N TYR A 49 -1.92 -12.68 -6.08
CA TYR A 49 -1.80 -11.94 -7.33
C TYR A 49 -2.53 -12.63 -8.49
N ALA A 50 -2.67 -13.96 -8.47
CA ALA A 50 -3.52 -14.66 -9.42
C ALA A 50 -4.99 -14.25 -9.28
N SER A 51 -5.53 -14.23 -8.04
CA SER A 51 -6.89 -13.75 -7.78
C SER A 51 -7.07 -12.30 -8.25
N TRP A 52 -6.13 -11.42 -7.90
CA TRP A 52 -6.21 -10.02 -8.29
C TRP A 52 -6.11 -9.79 -9.80
N MET A 53 -5.17 -10.46 -10.49
CA MET A 53 -5.08 -10.39 -11.96
C MET A 53 -6.35 -10.86 -12.64
N MET A 54 -6.94 -11.97 -12.18
CA MET A 54 -8.19 -12.47 -12.77
C MET A 54 -9.34 -11.49 -12.54
N ARG A 55 -9.40 -10.81 -11.38
CA ARG A 55 -10.39 -9.75 -11.15
C ARG A 55 -10.21 -8.59 -12.14
N LEU A 56 -8.97 -8.11 -12.32
CA LEU A 56 -8.67 -7.05 -13.29
C LEU A 56 -9.00 -7.46 -14.74
N MET A 57 -8.70 -8.72 -15.12
CA MET A 57 -9.05 -9.26 -16.43
C MET A 57 -10.56 -9.32 -16.64
N SER A 58 -11.33 -9.64 -15.60
CA SER A 58 -12.79 -9.57 -15.63
C SER A 58 -13.27 -8.15 -15.88
N GLU A 59 -12.76 -7.17 -15.14
CA GLU A 59 -13.11 -5.75 -15.30
C GLU A 59 -12.80 -5.27 -16.73
N ILE A 60 -11.62 -5.61 -17.26
CA ILE A 60 -11.22 -5.27 -18.64
C ILE A 60 -12.16 -5.93 -19.65
N ALA A 61 -12.50 -7.21 -19.48
CA ALA A 61 -13.41 -7.92 -20.37
C ALA A 61 -14.80 -7.29 -20.39
N GLY A 62 -15.32 -6.87 -19.23
CA GLY A 62 -16.59 -6.15 -19.12
C GLY A 62 -16.58 -4.82 -19.88
N VAL A 63 -15.51 -4.01 -19.72
CA VAL A 63 -15.34 -2.76 -20.47
C VAL A 63 -15.28 -2.99 -21.99
N LEU A 64 -14.73 -4.13 -22.44
CA LEU A 64 -14.64 -4.50 -23.84
C LEU A 64 -15.89 -5.23 -24.38
N GLY A 65 -16.93 -5.44 -23.57
CA GLY A 65 -18.14 -6.16 -23.96
C GLY A 65 -17.94 -7.67 -24.19
N ARG A 66 -16.91 -8.28 -23.60
CA ARG A 66 -16.59 -9.71 -23.73
C ARG A 66 -17.16 -10.51 -22.56
N GLU A 67 -18.48 -10.67 -22.56
CA GLU A 67 -19.19 -11.23 -21.40
C GLU A 67 -18.76 -12.65 -21.00
N GLU A 68 -18.38 -13.51 -21.96
CA GLU A 68 -17.90 -14.87 -21.64
C GLU A 68 -16.55 -14.82 -20.89
N ASP A 69 -15.64 -13.97 -21.36
CA ASP A 69 -14.34 -13.75 -20.72
C ASP A 69 -14.51 -13.14 -19.33
N GLU A 70 -15.39 -12.15 -19.19
CA GLU A 70 -15.73 -11.53 -17.91
C GLU A 70 -16.18 -12.59 -16.89
N ARG A 71 -17.21 -13.39 -17.23
CA ARG A 71 -17.69 -14.47 -16.34
C ARG A 71 -16.59 -15.48 -16.01
N ARG A 72 -15.79 -15.86 -16.99
CA ARG A 72 -14.69 -16.83 -16.82
C ARG A 72 -13.62 -16.31 -15.87
N TYR A 73 -13.18 -15.08 -16.04
CA TYR A 73 -12.15 -14.49 -15.18
C TYR A 73 -12.68 -14.20 -13.78
N ALA A 74 -13.93 -13.73 -13.63
CA ALA A 74 -14.59 -13.60 -12.33
C ALA A 74 -14.62 -14.94 -11.58
N PHE A 75 -14.98 -16.03 -12.26
CA PHE A 75 -14.97 -17.37 -11.68
C PHE A 75 -13.58 -17.75 -11.15
N TYR A 76 -12.52 -17.58 -11.95
CA TYR A 76 -11.16 -17.90 -11.50
C TYR A 76 -10.67 -17.01 -10.36
N ALA A 77 -11.02 -15.72 -10.38
CA ALA A 77 -10.69 -14.79 -9.31
C ALA A 77 -11.25 -15.27 -7.96
N GLU A 78 -12.51 -15.71 -7.96
CA GLU A 78 -13.20 -16.20 -6.77
C GLU A 78 -12.64 -17.55 -6.30
N ARG A 79 -12.39 -18.51 -7.20
CA ARG A 79 -11.75 -19.79 -6.82
C ARG A 79 -10.37 -19.57 -6.20
N ALA A 80 -9.58 -18.63 -6.73
CA ALA A 80 -8.28 -18.29 -6.17
C ALA A 80 -8.40 -17.61 -4.81
N LYS A 81 -9.43 -16.77 -4.60
CA LYS A 81 -9.74 -16.16 -3.30
C LYS A 81 -10.12 -17.21 -2.25
N GLU A 82 -11.00 -18.15 -2.58
CA GLU A 82 -11.37 -19.27 -1.70
C GLU A 82 -10.15 -20.12 -1.33
N ALA A 83 -9.30 -20.44 -2.31
CA ALA A 83 -8.04 -21.16 -2.07
C ALA A 83 -7.10 -20.37 -1.15
N TYR A 84 -7.01 -19.05 -1.32
CA TYR A 84 -6.24 -18.18 -0.44
C TYR A 84 -6.74 -18.26 1.00
N GLN A 85 -8.05 -18.14 1.22
CA GLN A 85 -8.66 -18.24 2.54
C GLN A 85 -8.38 -19.59 3.18
N ALA A 86 -8.45 -20.69 2.42
CA ALA A 86 -8.12 -22.02 2.91
C ALA A 86 -6.64 -22.13 3.33
N ILE A 87 -5.72 -21.64 2.50
CA ILE A 87 -4.28 -21.61 2.82
C ILE A 87 -4.02 -20.86 4.13
N ARG A 88 -4.71 -19.75 4.39
CA ARG A 88 -4.56 -18.94 5.61
C ARG A 88 -5.03 -19.62 6.89
N ARG A 89 -5.81 -20.69 6.80
CA ARG A 89 -6.21 -21.51 7.96
C ARG A 89 -5.19 -22.60 8.28
N THR A 90 -4.21 -22.83 7.41
CA THR A 90 -3.17 -23.83 7.67
C THR A 90 -2.10 -23.27 8.62
N PRO A 91 -1.52 -24.10 9.52
CA PRO A 91 -0.47 -23.64 10.44
C PRO A 91 0.74 -23.02 9.74
N ALA A 92 1.09 -23.51 8.55
CA ALA A 92 2.25 -23.03 7.79
C ALA A 92 2.10 -21.59 7.26
N TYR A 93 0.86 -21.10 7.08
CA TYR A 93 0.57 -19.81 6.45
C TYR A 93 -0.42 -18.95 7.23
N THR A 94 -0.47 -19.18 8.55
CA THR A 94 -1.32 -18.44 9.48
C THR A 94 -1.18 -16.92 9.35
N LEU A 95 -2.26 -16.20 9.69
CA LEU A 95 -2.27 -14.75 9.80
C LEU A 95 -1.65 -14.28 11.13
N ASP A 96 -1.39 -15.16 12.09
CA ASP A 96 -0.69 -14.79 13.32
C ASP A 96 0.80 -14.56 13.06
N THR A 97 1.15 -13.33 12.69
CA THR A 97 2.52 -12.94 12.32
C THR A 97 2.73 -11.44 12.46
N ASP A 98 3.92 -11.00 12.87
CA ASP A 98 4.30 -9.58 12.84
C ASP A 98 4.78 -9.11 11.44
N ARG A 99 4.79 -10.01 10.44
CA ARG A 99 5.16 -9.65 9.06
C ARG A 99 4.05 -8.83 8.41
N GLN A 100 4.13 -7.50 8.52
CA GLN A 100 3.15 -6.54 7.99
C GLN A 100 2.68 -6.88 6.57
N ALA A 101 3.60 -7.23 5.65
CA ALA A 101 3.25 -7.56 4.26
C ALA A 101 2.30 -8.76 4.11
N MET A 102 2.32 -9.71 5.05
CA MET A 102 1.44 -10.89 5.06
C MET A 102 0.00 -10.56 5.51
N LEU A 103 -0.19 -9.40 6.16
CA LEU A 103 -1.47 -8.91 6.66
C LEU A 103 -2.04 -7.83 5.72
N VAL A 104 -1.22 -6.84 5.36
CA VAL A 104 -1.59 -5.72 4.49
C VAL A 104 -2.08 -6.21 3.12
N ARG A 105 -1.36 -7.13 2.50
CA ARG A 105 -1.68 -7.59 1.14
C ARG A 105 -3.09 -8.19 1.03
N PRO A 106 -3.47 -9.19 1.84
CA PRO A 106 -4.81 -9.76 1.72
C PRO A 106 -5.94 -8.85 2.20
N LEU A 107 -5.65 -7.89 3.11
CA LEU A 107 -6.60 -6.83 3.47
C LEU A 107 -6.86 -5.89 2.29
N TYR A 108 -5.80 -5.44 1.62
CA TYR A 108 -5.92 -4.53 0.47
C TYR A 108 -6.56 -5.20 -0.75
N LEU A 109 -6.18 -6.44 -1.04
CA LEU A 109 -6.69 -7.19 -2.18
C LEU A 109 -8.08 -7.83 -1.94
N GLU A 110 -8.63 -7.68 -0.73
CA GLU A 110 -9.94 -8.19 -0.33
C GLU A 110 -10.08 -9.72 -0.46
N LEU A 111 -9.03 -10.43 -0.01
CA LEU A 111 -8.93 -11.89 -0.14
C LEU A 111 -9.47 -12.64 1.08
N LEU A 112 -9.60 -11.97 2.21
CA LEU A 112 -9.98 -12.59 3.48
C LEU A 112 -11.51 -12.70 3.61
N ASP A 113 -11.97 -13.75 4.30
CA ASP A 113 -13.33 -13.74 4.85
C ASP A 113 -13.44 -12.77 6.04
N GLU A 114 -14.65 -12.51 6.54
CA GLU A 114 -14.87 -11.54 7.63
C GLU A 114 -14.12 -11.88 8.93
N THR A 115 -13.99 -13.16 9.26
CA THR A 115 -13.30 -13.58 10.49
C THR A 115 -11.79 -13.36 10.35
N GLN A 116 -11.24 -13.77 9.21
CA GLN A 116 -9.83 -13.58 8.85
C GLN A 116 -9.48 -12.10 8.73
N LYS A 117 -10.37 -11.29 8.15
CA LYS A 117 -10.21 -9.84 7.99
C LYS A 117 -10.09 -9.17 9.35
N LYS A 118 -11.05 -9.38 10.24
CA LYS A 118 -11.03 -8.80 11.59
C LYS A 118 -9.80 -9.23 12.38
N PHE A 119 -9.40 -10.49 12.27
CA PHE A 119 -8.16 -10.98 12.88
C PHE A 119 -6.93 -10.26 12.31
N ALA A 120 -6.83 -10.15 10.99
CA ALA A 120 -5.69 -9.52 10.32
C ALA A 120 -5.59 -8.01 10.60
N GLU A 121 -6.71 -7.30 10.71
CA GLU A 121 -6.74 -5.88 11.10
C GLU A 121 -6.17 -5.69 12.51
N ASN A 122 -6.66 -6.47 13.49
CA ASN A 122 -6.16 -6.40 14.87
C ASN A 122 -4.68 -6.80 14.95
N ARG A 123 -4.30 -7.91 14.30
CA ARG A 123 -2.92 -8.38 14.29
C ARG A 123 -1.99 -7.38 13.61
N LEU A 124 -2.46 -6.66 12.59
CA LEU A 124 -1.67 -5.63 11.91
C LEU A 124 -1.38 -4.47 12.87
N ILE A 125 -2.36 -4.02 13.66
CA ILE A 125 -2.15 -2.96 14.66
C ILE A 125 -1.07 -3.39 15.67
N GLU A 126 -1.17 -4.60 16.22
CA GLU A 126 -0.14 -5.14 17.14
C GLU A 126 1.25 -5.19 16.48
N ALA A 127 1.33 -5.68 15.23
CA ALA A 127 2.57 -5.73 14.48
C ALA A 127 3.17 -4.33 14.24
N MET A 128 2.33 -3.31 14.00
CA MET A 128 2.76 -1.92 13.91
C MET A 128 3.31 -1.42 15.25
N GLU A 129 2.64 -1.71 16.37
CA GLU A 129 3.09 -1.34 17.71
C GLU A 129 4.43 -1.99 18.08
N HIS A 130 4.56 -3.30 17.89
CA HIS A 130 5.81 -4.04 18.10
C HIS A 130 6.96 -3.46 17.27
N TYR A 131 6.67 -3.01 16.05
CA TYR A 131 7.67 -2.42 15.16
C TYR A 131 7.83 -0.90 15.31
N ARG A 132 7.21 -0.31 16.35
CA ARG A 132 7.24 1.13 16.68
C ARG A 132 6.80 2.01 15.52
N TRP A 133 5.76 1.58 14.80
CA TRP A 133 5.15 2.32 13.69
C TRP A 133 6.10 2.61 12.54
N ARG A 134 7.08 1.73 12.30
CA ARG A 134 7.99 1.79 11.16
C ARG A 134 7.50 0.92 10.01
N VAL A 135 7.98 1.20 8.80
CA VAL A 135 7.55 0.47 7.59
C VAL A 135 8.24 -0.90 7.53
N GLY A 136 7.49 -1.97 7.71
CA GLY A 136 7.96 -3.36 7.64
C GLY A 136 7.54 -4.09 6.36
N THR A 137 7.15 -3.37 5.31
CA THR A 137 6.70 -3.93 4.03
C THR A 137 7.77 -3.80 2.94
N GLY A 138 7.76 -4.76 2.00
CA GLY A 138 8.52 -4.68 0.76
C GLY A 138 7.67 -4.22 -0.43
N PHE A 139 8.27 -4.18 -1.62
CA PHE A 139 7.69 -3.56 -2.83
C PHE A 139 6.25 -3.97 -3.17
N LEU A 140 5.89 -5.24 -2.94
CA LEU A 140 4.55 -5.77 -3.23
C LEU A 140 3.49 -5.47 -2.15
N SER A 141 3.80 -4.61 -1.17
CA SER A 141 2.86 -4.24 -0.10
C SER A 141 3.05 -2.82 0.44
N THR A 142 4.21 -2.21 0.23
CA THR A 142 4.45 -0.79 0.58
C THR A 142 3.45 0.18 -0.04
N PRO A 143 3.00 0.02 -1.31
CA PRO A 143 1.98 0.90 -1.87
C PRO A 143 0.62 0.82 -1.15
N PHE A 144 0.35 -0.26 -0.41
CA PHE A 144 -0.98 -0.57 0.13
C PHE A 144 -1.14 -0.21 1.60
N ILE A 145 -0.04 -0.18 2.37
CA ILE A 145 -0.11 -0.14 3.83
C ILE A 145 -0.84 1.09 4.38
N LEU A 146 -0.61 2.28 3.81
CA LEU A 146 -1.30 3.49 4.26
C LEU A 146 -2.80 3.41 3.99
N GLY A 147 -3.21 2.89 2.82
CA GLY A 147 -4.62 2.70 2.50
C GLY A 147 -5.30 1.71 3.45
N VAL A 148 -4.65 0.59 3.77
CA VAL A 148 -5.17 -0.39 4.72
C VAL A 148 -5.29 0.21 6.13
N LEU A 149 -4.24 0.90 6.60
CA LEU A 149 -4.27 1.54 7.92
C LEU A 149 -5.34 2.62 8.00
N ALA A 150 -5.48 3.45 6.95
CA ALA A 150 -6.47 4.53 6.93
C ALA A 150 -7.92 4.01 6.98
N LYS A 151 -8.20 2.85 6.36
CA LYS A 151 -9.51 2.17 6.47
C LYS A 151 -9.81 1.68 7.88
N ILE A 152 -8.80 1.32 8.67
CA ILE A 152 -8.94 0.91 10.07
C ILE A 152 -9.10 2.16 10.96
N ASN A 153 -8.13 3.07 10.86
CA ASN A 153 -8.12 4.37 11.52
C ASN A 153 -7.14 5.29 10.78
N PRO A 154 -7.59 6.44 10.22
CA PRO A 154 -6.73 7.41 9.54
C PRO A 154 -5.46 7.79 10.30
N GLU A 155 -5.53 7.93 11.63
CA GLU A 155 -4.39 8.31 12.47
C GLU A 155 -3.26 7.28 12.41
N TYR A 156 -3.57 6.00 12.14
CA TYR A 156 -2.56 4.97 11.99
C TYR A 156 -1.75 5.13 10.71
N ALA A 157 -2.39 5.57 9.62
CA ALA A 157 -1.69 5.87 8.38
C ALA A 157 -0.74 7.07 8.56
N TYR A 158 -1.23 8.15 9.18
CA TYR A 158 -0.41 9.33 9.46
C TYR A 158 0.74 9.03 10.43
N ARG A 159 0.49 8.26 11.49
CA ARG A 159 1.54 7.84 12.44
C ARG A 159 2.67 7.07 11.75
N LEU A 160 2.35 6.22 10.78
CA LEU A 160 3.36 5.52 9.97
C LEU A 160 4.06 6.47 8.99
N LEU A 161 3.29 7.30 8.26
CA LEU A 161 3.80 8.23 7.26
C LEU A 161 4.78 9.24 7.86
N GLU A 162 4.47 9.76 9.05
CA GLU A 162 5.25 10.80 9.74
C GLU A 162 6.43 10.24 10.55
N ASN A 163 6.62 8.92 10.56
CA ASN A 163 7.71 8.31 11.30
C ASN A 163 9.07 8.63 10.64
N LYS A 164 9.97 9.21 11.44
CA LYS A 164 11.31 9.66 11.03
C LYS A 164 12.43 8.63 11.31
N GLU A 165 12.08 7.47 11.85
CA GLU A 165 13.01 6.40 12.19
C GLU A 165 13.15 5.38 11.05
N MET A 166 14.34 4.78 10.92
CA MET A 166 14.59 3.75 9.91
C MET A 166 13.96 2.41 10.33
N PRO A 167 13.26 1.70 9.43
CA PRO A 167 12.88 2.08 8.06
C PRO A 167 11.64 3.00 7.99
N GLY A 168 11.68 4.02 7.12
CA GLY A 168 10.57 4.97 6.94
C GLY A 168 10.81 5.99 5.82
N TRP A 169 9.74 6.63 5.32
CA TRP A 169 9.84 7.61 4.24
C TRP A 169 10.50 8.92 4.70
N LEU A 170 10.15 9.44 5.88
CA LEU A 170 10.77 10.67 6.41
C LEU A 170 12.16 10.45 6.97
N PHE A 171 12.59 9.19 7.17
CA PHE A 171 13.98 8.89 7.47
C PHE A 171 14.91 9.28 6.31
N MET A 172 14.53 9.00 5.06
CA MET A 172 15.35 9.28 3.87
C MET A 172 15.73 10.77 3.75
N PRO A 173 14.80 11.75 3.70
CA PRO A 173 15.18 13.16 3.63
C PRO A 173 15.86 13.65 4.91
N LYS A 174 15.53 13.09 6.09
CA LYS A 174 16.24 13.38 7.35
C LYS A 174 17.72 13.01 7.29
N THR A 175 18.10 12.02 6.48
CA THR A 175 19.48 11.61 6.24
C THR A 175 20.08 12.15 4.94
N GLY A 176 19.42 13.12 4.30
CA GLY A 176 19.95 13.84 3.14
C GLY A 176 19.59 13.24 1.78
N ALA A 177 18.67 12.27 1.72
CA ALA A 177 18.16 11.77 0.45
C ALA A 177 17.36 12.85 -0.30
N THR A 178 17.66 13.03 -1.59
CA THR A 178 16.88 13.89 -2.51
C THR A 178 16.01 13.07 -3.48
N THR A 179 16.15 11.75 -3.45
CA THR A 179 15.47 10.74 -4.26
C THR A 179 15.04 9.58 -3.37
N ILE A 180 14.17 8.69 -3.86
CA ILE A 180 13.77 7.49 -3.11
C ILE A 180 14.85 6.42 -3.25
N TRP A 181 15.29 5.80 -2.15
CA TRP A 181 16.32 4.76 -2.17
C TRP A 181 15.75 3.34 -2.27
N GLU A 182 16.48 2.44 -2.95
CA GLU A 182 16.13 1.02 -3.09
C GLU A 182 16.12 0.28 -1.75
N SER A 183 17.15 0.48 -0.92
CA SER A 183 17.24 0.03 0.48
C SER A 183 16.91 1.17 1.43
N TRP A 184 16.34 0.87 2.60
CA TRP A 184 16.04 1.93 3.58
C TRP A 184 17.31 2.49 4.20
N GLU A 185 18.37 1.68 4.24
CA GLU A 185 19.70 1.95 4.78
C GLU A 185 20.59 2.79 3.84
N GLY A 186 20.17 3.00 2.59
CA GLY A 186 20.93 3.77 1.60
C GLY A 186 22.33 3.21 1.36
N THR A 187 23.35 4.02 1.64
CA THR A 187 24.77 3.65 1.47
C THR A 187 25.27 2.57 2.42
N GLU A 188 24.53 2.30 3.51
CA GLU A 188 24.84 1.26 4.49
C GLU A 188 24.14 -0.08 4.18
N ALA A 189 23.55 -0.22 3.00
CA ALA A 189 22.87 -1.45 2.61
C ALA A 189 23.79 -2.69 2.64
N GLN A 190 23.26 -3.81 3.12
CA GLN A 190 24.02 -5.05 3.25
C GLN A 190 24.45 -5.56 1.86
N GLY A 191 25.76 -5.60 1.61
CA GLY A 191 26.35 -6.05 0.34
C GLY A 191 26.89 -4.92 -0.55
N GLY A 192 26.79 -3.66 -0.11
CA GLY A 192 27.28 -2.49 -0.85
C GLY A 192 26.17 -1.47 -1.10
N ILE A 193 26.48 -0.42 -1.86
CA ILE A 193 25.52 0.64 -2.18
C ILE A 193 24.43 0.07 -3.09
N ALA A 194 23.21 -0.05 -2.55
CA ALA A 194 21.99 -0.24 -3.35
C ALA A 194 21.63 1.06 -4.09
N SER A 195 20.76 1.01 -5.11
CA SER A 195 20.43 2.24 -5.86
C SER A 195 19.88 3.33 -4.93
N LEU A 196 20.44 4.54 -5.05
CA LEU A 196 19.95 5.72 -4.37
C LEU A 196 18.88 6.46 -5.19
N ASP A 197 18.40 5.87 -6.28
CA ASP A 197 17.32 6.41 -7.10
C ASP A 197 16.43 5.28 -7.63
N HIS A 198 15.44 4.89 -6.83
CA HIS A 198 14.54 3.77 -7.09
C HIS A 198 13.12 4.10 -6.62
N TYR A 199 12.21 4.33 -7.57
CA TYR A 199 10.88 4.90 -7.32
C TYR A 199 9.92 4.03 -6.50
N SER A 200 10.20 2.73 -6.32
CA SER A 200 9.22 1.76 -5.78
C SER A 200 8.59 2.15 -4.43
N LYS A 201 9.36 2.74 -3.51
CA LYS A 201 8.81 3.23 -2.22
C LYS A 201 8.15 4.60 -2.34
N GLY A 202 8.40 5.32 -3.43
CA GLY A 202 7.70 6.56 -3.81
C GLY A 202 6.23 6.34 -4.15
N ALA A 203 5.80 5.08 -4.36
CA ALA A 203 4.40 4.71 -4.52
C ALA A 203 3.49 5.17 -3.36
N VAL A 204 4.06 5.51 -2.20
CA VAL A 204 3.37 6.18 -1.08
C VAL A 204 2.61 7.44 -1.51
N LEU A 205 3.11 8.15 -2.53
CA LEU A 205 2.46 9.35 -3.05
C LEU A 205 1.12 9.06 -3.69
N GLY A 206 0.87 7.83 -4.16
CA GLY A 206 -0.45 7.41 -4.61
C GLY A 206 -1.51 7.66 -3.54
N TRP A 207 -1.23 7.26 -2.29
CA TRP A 207 -2.11 7.52 -1.14
C TRP A 207 -2.22 9.01 -0.80
N VAL A 208 -1.12 9.76 -0.89
CA VAL A 208 -1.13 11.22 -0.66
C VAL A 208 -2.08 11.92 -1.63
N PHE A 209 -2.07 11.50 -2.90
CA PHE A 209 -2.91 12.11 -3.92
C PHE A 209 -4.37 11.64 -3.84
N SER A 210 -4.59 10.33 -3.72
CA SER A 210 -5.93 9.74 -3.84
C SER A 210 -6.72 9.67 -2.54
N GLU A 211 -6.07 9.74 -1.38
CA GLU A 211 -6.72 9.60 -0.07
C GLU A 211 -6.50 10.85 0.80
N MET A 212 -5.25 11.26 1.06
CA MET A 212 -4.99 12.48 1.87
C MET A 212 -5.64 13.72 1.22
N CYS A 213 -5.47 13.90 -0.10
CA CYS A 213 -6.21 14.92 -0.85
C CYS A 213 -7.44 14.38 -1.60
N GLY A 214 -7.63 13.05 -1.61
CA GLY A 214 -8.92 12.45 -1.98
C GLY A 214 -9.25 12.36 -3.46
N ILE A 215 -8.37 12.74 -4.39
CA ILE A 215 -8.72 12.85 -5.82
C ILE A 215 -8.59 11.48 -6.51
N SER A 216 -9.69 10.96 -7.06
CA SER A 216 -9.68 9.79 -7.93
C SER A 216 -10.60 9.95 -9.15
N VAL A 217 -10.25 9.28 -10.25
CA VAL A 217 -11.09 9.20 -11.45
C VAL A 217 -12.12 8.10 -11.23
N ALA A 218 -13.40 8.44 -11.28
CA ALA A 218 -14.52 7.54 -11.00
C ALA A 218 -15.22 7.02 -12.27
N GLY A 219 -14.77 7.48 -13.44
CA GLY A 219 -15.30 7.09 -14.75
C GLY A 219 -15.07 8.19 -15.78
N GLU A 220 -15.66 8.01 -16.96
CA GLU A 220 -15.65 9.05 -17.99
C GLU A 220 -16.33 10.32 -17.49
N ASN A 221 -15.67 11.47 -17.61
CA ASN A 221 -16.15 12.78 -17.15
C ASN A 221 -16.54 12.83 -15.65
N LYS A 222 -16.04 11.90 -14.81
CA LYS A 222 -16.43 11.79 -13.39
C LYS A 222 -15.23 11.67 -12.47
N PHE A 223 -15.22 12.48 -11.42
CA PHE A 223 -14.28 12.39 -10.31
C PHE A 223 -14.96 11.94 -9.03
N ARG A 224 -14.20 11.30 -8.15
CA ARG A 224 -14.53 11.15 -6.75
C ARG A 224 -13.50 11.93 -5.95
N ILE A 225 -13.97 12.72 -4.98
CA ILE A 225 -13.14 13.60 -4.16
C ILE A 225 -13.47 13.32 -2.69
N ALA A 226 -12.63 12.55 -2.02
CA ALA A 226 -12.84 12.14 -0.63
C ALA A 226 -11.56 12.34 0.20
N PRO A 227 -11.25 13.58 0.60
CA PRO A 227 -10.02 13.88 1.33
C PRO A 227 -10.07 13.29 2.75
N VAL A 228 -8.93 12.79 3.22
CA VAL A 228 -8.74 12.25 4.57
C VAL A 228 -7.69 13.10 5.29
N PRO A 229 -8.04 14.27 5.85
CA PRO A 229 -7.12 15.08 6.64
C PRO A 229 -6.72 14.36 7.94
N GLY A 230 -5.53 14.63 8.45
CA GLY A 230 -5.07 14.04 9.70
C GLY A 230 -3.59 14.25 9.98
N GLY A 231 -3.12 13.60 11.04
CA GLY A 231 -1.73 13.68 11.47
C GLY A 231 -1.34 15.06 12.01
N SER A 232 -0.06 15.43 11.89
CA SER A 232 0.43 16.77 12.30
C SER A 232 0.23 17.85 11.23
N PHE A 233 -0.23 17.47 10.03
CA PHE A 233 -0.45 18.40 8.93
C PHE A 233 -1.59 19.37 9.23
N THR A 234 -1.35 20.66 9.03
CA THR A 234 -2.37 21.70 9.15
C THR A 234 -3.02 22.05 7.81
N PHE A 235 -2.41 21.65 6.70
CA PHE A 235 -3.00 21.78 5.37
C PHE A 235 -2.37 20.78 4.40
N ALA A 236 -3.09 20.48 3.32
CA ALA A 236 -2.59 19.77 2.16
C ALA A 236 -3.33 20.21 0.90
N LYS A 237 -2.67 20.14 -0.26
CA LYS A 237 -3.30 20.43 -1.55
C LYS A 237 -2.65 19.60 -2.66
N VAL A 238 -3.48 19.06 -3.53
CA VAL A 238 -3.07 18.41 -4.77
C VAL A 238 -3.80 19.05 -5.95
N GLU A 239 -3.09 19.22 -7.05
CA GLU A 239 -3.63 19.57 -8.36
C GLU A 239 -3.27 18.47 -9.34
N TYR A 240 -4.24 17.97 -10.10
CA TYR A 240 -4.06 16.97 -11.14
C TYR A 240 -4.53 17.53 -12.48
N GLN A 241 -3.63 17.53 -13.46
CA GLN A 241 -3.91 17.91 -14.84
C GLN A 241 -4.51 16.71 -15.56
N SER A 242 -5.84 16.56 -15.48
CA SER A 242 -6.56 15.49 -16.16
C SER A 242 -6.76 15.81 -17.64
N VAL A 243 -7.20 14.82 -18.41
CA VAL A 243 -7.61 15.02 -19.82
C VAL A 243 -8.78 16.00 -19.99
N TYR A 244 -9.52 16.28 -18.92
CA TYR A 244 -10.64 17.25 -18.91
C TYR A 244 -10.23 18.63 -18.36
N GLY A 245 -8.96 18.79 -17.97
CA GLY A 245 -8.45 19.99 -17.32
C GLY A 245 -8.08 19.76 -15.86
N LYS A 246 -7.77 20.86 -15.17
CA LYS A 246 -7.29 20.82 -13.79
C LYS A 246 -8.40 20.44 -12.82
N VAL A 247 -8.20 19.36 -12.07
CA VAL A 247 -8.95 19.05 -10.84
C VAL A 247 -8.04 19.31 -9.65
N SER A 248 -8.56 19.89 -8.58
CA SER A 248 -7.78 20.09 -7.36
C SER A 248 -8.61 19.88 -6.11
N CYS A 249 -7.99 19.39 -5.06
CA CYS A 249 -8.54 19.33 -3.73
C CYS A 249 -7.46 19.74 -2.74
N GLY A 250 -7.84 20.57 -1.78
CA GLY A 250 -7.02 20.85 -0.62
C GLY A 250 -7.88 21.10 0.60
N TRP A 251 -7.26 20.95 1.75
CA TRP A 251 -7.86 21.20 3.04
C TRP A 251 -6.90 21.98 3.92
N GLU A 252 -7.46 22.75 4.85
CA GLU A 252 -6.74 23.54 5.85
C GLU A 252 -7.47 23.45 7.19
N ARG A 253 -6.70 23.36 8.29
CA ARG A 253 -7.24 23.34 9.65
C ARG A 253 -7.76 24.73 9.99
N SER A 254 -8.98 24.81 10.50
CA SER A 254 -9.62 26.03 10.98
C SER A 254 -9.98 25.92 12.47
N GLU A 255 -10.46 27.00 13.07
CA GLU A 255 -10.97 26.99 14.45
C GLU A 255 -12.18 26.08 14.65
N HIS A 256 -12.93 25.80 13.59
CA HIS A 256 -14.19 25.05 13.61
C HIS A 256 -14.07 23.66 12.99
N GLY A 257 -12.88 23.23 12.57
CA GLY A 257 -12.67 21.94 11.93
C GLY A 257 -11.73 22.04 10.73
N TRP A 258 -12.18 21.57 9.57
CA TRP A 258 -11.41 21.52 8.35
C TRP A 258 -12.14 22.26 7.25
N LYS A 259 -11.46 23.23 6.63
CA LYS A 259 -11.99 23.90 5.44
C LYS A 259 -11.45 23.23 4.19
N TYR A 260 -12.33 22.87 3.27
CA TYR A 260 -11.99 22.20 2.02
C TYR A 260 -12.18 23.15 0.84
N ARG A 261 -11.26 23.11 -0.13
CA ARG A 261 -11.37 23.79 -1.41
C ARG A 261 -11.21 22.78 -2.54
N VAL A 262 -12.23 22.69 -3.37
CA VAL A 262 -12.29 21.75 -4.50
C VAL A 262 -12.50 22.52 -5.80
N CYS A 263 -11.76 22.16 -6.84
CA CYS A 263 -11.97 22.67 -8.19
C CYS A 263 -12.31 21.50 -9.11
N VAL A 264 -13.47 21.59 -9.78
CA VAL A 264 -13.96 20.58 -10.72
C VAL A 264 -13.85 21.17 -12.14
N PRO A 265 -13.14 20.50 -13.07
CA PRO A 265 -12.96 21.02 -14.41
C PRO A 265 -14.26 21.01 -15.23
N ALA A 266 -14.29 21.84 -16.27
CA ALA A 266 -15.42 21.91 -17.21
C ALA A 266 -15.75 20.54 -17.83
N ASN A 267 -17.02 20.35 -18.19
CA ASN A 267 -17.53 19.11 -18.79
C ASN A 267 -17.37 17.85 -17.90
N THR A 268 -17.16 18.02 -16.59
CA THR A 268 -17.08 16.91 -15.63
C THR A 268 -17.98 17.14 -14.42
N VAL A 269 -18.22 16.09 -13.65
CA VAL A 269 -18.87 16.16 -12.34
C VAL A 269 -18.02 15.46 -11.28
N ALA A 270 -18.17 15.86 -10.02
CA ALA A 270 -17.49 15.20 -8.90
C ALA A 270 -18.47 14.75 -7.81
N GLU A 271 -18.34 13.49 -7.36
CA GLU A 271 -18.88 13.06 -6.07
C GLU A 271 -17.89 13.47 -4.98
N ILE A 272 -18.25 14.46 -4.17
CA ILE A 272 -17.45 14.92 -3.04
C ILE A 272 -17.97 14.24 -1.77
N ILE A 273 -17.09 13.59 -1.02
CA ILE A 273 -17.40 12.92 0.24
C ILE A 273 -16.50 13.51 1.32
N LEU A 274 -17.07 14.32 2.22
CA LEU A 274 -16.31 14.94 3.29
C LEU A 274 -16.13 13.97 4.48
N PRO A 275 -15.06 14.15 5.29
CA PRO A 275 -14.94 13.49 6.59
C PRO A 275 -16.19 13.73 7.44
N GLY A 276 -16.89 12.66 7.81
CA GLY A 276 -18.23 12.72 8.40
C GLY A 276 -19.30 12.04 7.55
N GLY A 277 -19.01 11.79 6.27
CA GLY A 277 -19.84 11.00 5.36
C GLY A 277 -20.83 11.82 4.54
N GLU A 278 -20.81 13.14 4.67
CA GLU A 278 -21.62 14.05 3.85
C GLU A 278 -21.22 13.95 2.38
N ARG A 279 -22.23 13.91 1.50
CA ARG A 279 -22.04 13.70 0.07
C ARG A 279 -22.62 14.84 -0.73
N TYR A 280 -21.85 15.30 -1.72
CA TYR A 280 -22.26 16.36 -2.64
C TYR A 280 -21.98 15.91 -4.07
N LEU A 281 -22.93 16.20 -4.97
CA LEU A 281 -22.69 16.12 -6.40
C LEU A 281 -22.36 17.53 -6.91
N ALA A 282 -21.10 17.74 -7.29
CA ALA A 282 -20.58 19.04 -7.70
C ALA A 282 -20.46 19.14 -9.22
N ASN A 283 -21.03 20.21 -9.78
CA ASN A 283 -20.83 20.65 -11.16
C ASN A 283 -19.46 21.35 -11.32
N PRO A 284 -19.02 21.66 -12.56
CA PRO A 284 -17.78 22.40 -12.77
C PRO A 284 -17.71 23.72 -11.99
N GLY A 285 -16.51 24.07 -11.53
CA GLY A 285 -16.25 25.30 -10.78
C GLY A 285 -15.49 25.07 -9.48
N GLU A 286 -15.39 26.15 -8.69
CA GLU A 286 -14.79 26.12 -7.36
C GLU A 286 -15.85 25.93 -6.28
N HIS A 287 -15.56 25.05 -5.33
CA HIS A 287 -16.43 24.69 -4.22
C HIS A 287 -15.66 24.82 -2.91
N VAL A 288 -16.30 25.39 -1.89
CA VAL A 288 -15.72 25.56 -0.55
C VAL A 288 -16.66 24.95 0.48
N PHE A 289 -16.10 24.14 1.38
CA PHE A 289 -16.81 23.49 2.48
C PHE A 289 -16.10 23.81 3.80
N LEU A 290 -16.86 23.82 4.89
CA LEU A 290 -16.41 24.13 6.25
C LEU A 290 -16.67 22.96 7.20
#